data_AF-A0A9E5NKT8-F1
#
_entry.id   AF-A0A9E5NKT8-F1
#
_cell.length_a   1.000
_cell.length_b   1.000
_cell.length_c   1.000
_cell.angle_alpha   90.00
_cell.angle_beta   90.00
_cell.angle_gamma   90.00
#
_symmetry.space_group_name_H-M   'P 1'
#
loop_
_entity.id
_entity.type
_entity.pdbx_description
1 polymer ?
#
loop_
_entity_poly.entity_id
_entity_poly.type
_entity_poly.pdbx_seq_one_letter_code
_entity_poly.pdbx_strand_id
1 'polypeptide(L)'
;MGESTLILGLPTGLGKTYLAGAKLHEESKDQPIRVLFLVPSVPLGVQQALFARDKLGVDALFVSGGIPPKQREKLKVWNNAFVVATPQTFYNDNLVEYRAALQKARAQLDPI
;
A
#
# COMPACT_ATOMS: atom_id res chain seq x y z
N MET A 1 -5.83 -0.22 22.06
CA MET A 1 -6.14 0.38 20.74
C MET A 1 -6.29 -0.79 19.78
N GLY A 2 -7.53 -1.12 19.41
CA GLY A 2 -7.79 -2.33 18.62
C GLY A 2 -7.39 -2.11 17.16
N GLU A 3 -6.75 -3.10 16.56
CA GLU A 3 -6.57 -3.16 15.11
C GLU A 3 -7.95 -3.22 14.46
N SER A 4 -8.37 -2.14 13.80
CA SER A 4 -9.64 -2.10 13.09
C SER A 4 -9.42 -2.44 11.62
N THR A 5 -9.66 -3.69 11.25
CA THR A 5 -9.69 -4.09 9.84
C THR A 5 -11.08 -3.83 9.27
N LEU A 6 -11.16 -3.02 8.21
CA LEU A 6 -12.39 -2.83 7.45
C LEU A 6 -12.25 -3.49 6.07
N ILE A 7 -13.07 -4.50 5.81
CA ILE A 7 -13.17 -5.13 4.49
C ILE A 7 -14.38 -4.53 3.75
N LEU A 8 -14.12 -3.94 2.59
CA LEU A 8 -15.13 -3.23 1.81
C LEU A 8 -15.57 -4.04 0.58
N GLY A 9 -16.74 -4.68 0.67
CA GLY A 9 -17.37 -5.43 -0.43
C GLY A 9 -18.25 -4.59 -1.34
N LEU A 10 -17.68 -3.64 -2.10
CA LEU A 10 -18.43 -2.85 -3.10
C LEU A 10 -18.17 -3.34 -4.54
N PRO A 11 -19.18 -3.36 -5.43
CA PRO A 11 -19.00 -3.55 -6.86
C PRO A 11 -17.95 -2.64 -7.50
N THR A 12 -17.37 -3.06 -8.63
CA THR A 12 -16.47 -2.23 -9.44
C THR A 12 -17.20 -0.99 -9.96
N GLY A 13 -16.48 0.11 -10.15
CA GLY A 13 -17.06 1.37 -10.63
C GLY A 13 -17.77 2.24 -9.56
N LEU A 14 -18.08 1.70 -8.38
CA LEU A 14 -18.77 2.47 -7.31
C LEU A 14 -17.86 3.39 -6.48
N GLY A 15 -16.66 3.70 -6.96
CA GLY A 15 -15.80 4.69 -6.29
C GLY A 15 -15.09 4.21 -5.02
N LYS A 16 -14.78 2.91 -4.90
CA LYS A 16 -13.97 2.37 -3.78
C LYS A 16 -12.70 3.18 -3.49
N THR A 17 -12.00 3.62 -4.53
CA THR A 17 -10.78 4.42 -4.39
C THR A 17 -11.07 5.83 -3.83
N TYR A 18 -12.19 6.44 -4.19
CA TYR A 18 -12.60 7.73 -3.60
C TYR A 18 -12.93 7.58 -2.12
N LEU A 19 -13.63 6.50 -1.74
CA LEU A 19 -13.94 6.24 -0.33
C LEU A 19 -12.65 6.04 0.48
N ALA A 20 -11.68 5.28 -0.05
CA ALA A 20 -10.38 5.12 0.57
C ALA A 20 -9.66 6.48 0.72
N GLY A 21 -9.66 7.32 -0.33
CA GLY A 21 -9.09 8.66 -0.28
C GLY A 21 -9.74 9.56 0.78
N ALA A 22 -11.07 9.56 0.89
CA ALA A 22 -11.79 10.33 1.90
C ALA A 22 -11.47 9.87 3.32
N LYS A 23 -11.36 8.56 3.55
CA LYS A 23 -10.97 7.99 4.85
C LYS A 23 -9.54 8.38 5.22
N LEU A 24 -8.59 8.29 4.29
CA LEU A 24 -7.21 8.71 4.51
C LEU A 24 -7.12 10.21 4.81
N HIS A 25 -7.89 11.04 4.10
CA HIS A 25 -7.95 12.46 4.38
C HIS A 25 -8.43 12.73 5.81
N GLU A 26 -9.50 12.08 6.24
CA GLU A 26 -10.01 12.21 7.61
C GLU A 26 -8.97 11.79 8.66
N GLU A 27 -8.32 10.62 8.47
CA GLU A 27 -7.30 10.12 9.40
C GLU A 27 -6.04 10.99 9.45
N SER A 28 -5.73 11.69 8.36
CA SER A 28 -4.57 12.58 8.29
C SER A 28 -4.76 13.94 8.98
N LYS A 29 -5.99 14.28 9.40
CA LYS A 29 -6.29 15.59 10.02
C LYS A 29 -5.67 15.74 11.41
N ASP A 30 -5.69 14.68 12.21
CA ASP A 30 -5.20 14.72 13.58
C ASP A 30 -3.68 14.53 13.65
N GLN A 31 -3.13 13.70 12.76
CA GLN A 31 -1.69 13.44 12.69
C GLN A 31 -1.27 13.00 11.29
N PRO A 32 -0.02 13.29 10.87
CA PRO A 32 0.51 12.75 9.63
C PRO A 32 0.48 11.22 9.62
N ILE A 33 -0.08 10.64 8.56
CA ILE A 33 -0.14 9.19 8.36
C ILE A 33 0.80 8.75 7.23
N ARG A 34 1.24 7.49 7.27
CA ARG A 34 1.94 6.83 6.17
C ARG A 34 1.04 5.78 5.54
N VAL A 35 0.97 5.78 4.21
CA VAL A 35 0.03 4.96 3.44
C VAL A 35 0.78 4.03 2.50
N LEU A 36 0.44 2.74 2.54
CA LEU A 36 0.89 1.72 1.60
C LEU A 36 -0.32 1.15 0.84
N PHE A 37 -0.42 1.46 -0.45
CA PHE A 37 -1.42 0.89 -1.35
C PHE A 37 -0.84 -0.31 -2.09
N LEU A 38 -1.34 -1.49 -1.76
CA LEU A 38 -0.97 -2.74 -2.45
C LEU A 38 -1.91 -3.00 -3.62
N VAL A 39 -1.34 -3.12 -4.82
CA VAL A 39 -2.06 -3.33 -6.08
C VAL A 39 -1.65 -4.65 -6.75
N PRO A 40 -2.55 -5.33 -7.47
CA PRO A 40 -2.25 -6.65 -8.03
C PRO A 40 -1.35 -6.58 -9.27
N SER A 41 -1.22 -5.43 -9.93
CA SER A 41 -0.44 -5.29 -11.16
C SER A 41 0.19 -3.91 -11.33
N VAL A 42 1.19 -3.84 -12.20
CA VAL A 42 1.88 -2.58 -12.54
C VAL A 42 0.94 -1.55 -13.19
N PRO A 43 0.09 -1.90 -14.19
CA PRO A 43 -0.86 -0.93 -14.75
C PRO A 43 -1.80 -0.33 -13.71
N LEU A 44 -2.30 -1.16 -12.79
CA LEU A 44 -3.13 -0.68 -11.67
C LEU A 44 -2.34 0.22 -10.73
N GLY A 45 -1.07 -0.08 -10.46
CA GLY A 45 -0.22 0.75 -9.63
C GLY A 45 0.02 2.15 -10.20
N VAL A 46 0.30 2.23 -11.50
CA VAL A 46 0.41 3.51 -12.20
C VAL A 46 -0.91 4.27 -12.12
N GLN A 47 -2.03 3.60 -12.39
CA GLN A 47 -3.36 4.22 -12.30
C GLN A 47 -3.67 4.75 -10.90
N GLN A 48 -3.39 4.00 -9.83
CA GLN A 48 -3.63 4.45 -8.46
C GLN A 48 -2.72 5.61 -8.05
N ALA A 49 -1.44 5.60 -8.45
CA ALA A 49 -0.53 6.69 -8.15
C ALA A 49 -0.94 7.99 -8.86
N LEU A 50 -1.33 7.91 -10.14
CA LEU A 50 -1.88 9.06 -10.87
C LEU A 50 -3.19 9.55 -10.25
N PHE A 51 -4.10 8.63 -9.91
CA PHE A 51 -5.33 9.00 -9.21
C PHE A 51 -5.06 9.75 -7.90
N ALA A 52 -4.14 9.25 -7.05
CA ALA A 52 -3.81 9.90 -5.79
C ALA A 52 -3.24 11.31 -5.99
N ARG A 53 -2.37 11.49 -6.98
CA ARG A 53 -1.80 12.81 -7.33
C ARG A 53 -2.86 13.76 -7.88
N ASP A 54 -3.61 13.31 -8.88
CA ASP A 54 -4.49 14.18 -9.66
C ASP A 54 -5.84 14.45 -9.00
N LYS A 55 -6.33 13.50 -8.18
CA LYS A 55 -7.68 13.57 -7.57
C LYS A 55 -7.66 13.78 -6.08
N LEU A 56 -6.61 13.32 -5.39
CA LEU A 56 -6.49 13.49 -3.93
C LEU A 56 -5.46 14.57 -3.54
N GLY A 57 -4.65 15.06 -4.49
CA GLY A 57 -3.60 16.04 -4.21
C GLY A 57 -2.43 15.48 -3.38
N VAL A 58 -2.25 14.16 -3.38
CA VAL A 58 -1.22 13.48 -2.60
C VAL A 58 -0.05 13.08 -3.50
N ASP A 59 1.18 13.41 -3.08
CA ASP A 59 2.38 12.95 -3.78
C ASP A 59 2.65 11.46 -3.51
N ALA A 60 1.97 10.62 -4.29
CA ALA A 60 2.11 9.16 -4.22
C ALA A 60 3.30 8.68 -5.06
N LEU A 61 4.20 7.88 -4.50
CA LEU A 61 5.28 7.22 -5.23
C LEU A 61 4.88 5.79 -5.62
N PHE A 62 4.90 5.48 -6.92
CA PHE A 62 4.75 4.10 -7.39
C PHE A 62 6.11 3.38 -7.39
N VAL A 63 6.19 2.25 -6.67
CA VAL A 63 7.37 1.40 -6.55
C VAL A 63 7.07 0.05 -7.20
N SER A 64 7.87 -0.31 -8.21
CA SER A 64 7.70 -1.55 -8.96
C SER A 64 8.98 -2.40 -9.01
N GLY A 65 8.81 -3.66 -9.39
CA GLY A 65 9.92 -4.59 -9.63
C GLY A 65 10.86 -4.17 -10.78
N GLY A 66 10.46 -3.21 -11.63
CA GLY A 66 11.31 -2.67 -12.69
C GLY A 66 12.46 -1.79 -12.18
N ILE A 67 12.39 -1.28 -10.95
CA ILE A 67 13.48 -0.56 -10.29
C ILE A 67 14.29 -1.58 -9.49
N PRO A 68 15.59 -1.81 -9.74
CA PRO A 68 16.37 -2.80 -8.99
C PRO A 68 16.38 -2.53 -7.47
N PRO A 69 16.45 -3.57 -6.61
CA PRO A 69 16.42 -3.41 -5.14
C PRO A 69 17.45 -2.41 -4.60
N LYS A 70 18.71 -2.48 -5.07
CA LYS A 70 19.78 -1.54 -4.68
C LYS A 70 19.44 -0.08 -5.01
N GLN A 71 18.73 0.15 -6.12
CA GLN A 71 18.30 1.48 -6.51
C GLN A 71 17.13 1.97 -5.66
N ARG A 72 16.18 1.09 -5.32
CA ARG A 72 15.08 1.42 -4.39
C ARG A 72 15.59 1.80 -3.00
N GLU A 73 16.57 1.06 -2.49
CA GLU A 73 17.24 1.35 -1.23
C GLU A 73 17.95 2.71 -1.28
N LYS A 74 18.78 2.96 -2.30
CA LYS A 74 19.49 4.23 -2.49
C LYS A 74 18.54 5.43 -2.54
N LEU A 75 17.41 5.29 -3.24
CA LEU A 75 16.38 6.33 -3.38
C LEU A 75 15.49 6.47 -2.13
N LYS A 76 15.67 5.60 -1.12
CA LYS A 76 14.86 5.56 0.11
C LYS A 76 13.35 5.56 -0.20
N VAL A 77 12.95 4.79 -1.22
CA VAL A 77 11.57 4.84 -1.75
C VAL A 77 10.51 4.60 -0.67
N TRP A 78 10.82 3.76 0.31
CA TRP A 78 9.91 3.43 1.40
C TRP A 78 9.73 4.57 2.40
N ASN A 79 10.56 5.61 2.42
CA ASN A 79 10.40 6.78 3.30
C ASN A 79 9.34 7.77 2.83
N ASN A 80 8.76 7.58 1.64
CA ASN A 80 7.67 8.43 1.15
C ASN A 80 6.41 8.26 2.01
N ALA A 81 5.63 9.33 2.15
CA ALA A 81 4.42 9.33 2.95
C ALA A 81 3.32 8.46 2.32
N PHE A 82 3.25 8.40 0.99
CA PHE A 82 2.29 7.58 0.27
C PHE A 82 3.02 6.74 -0.78
N VAL A 83 2.99 5.42 -0.61
CA VAL A 83 3.61 4.46 -1.54
C VAL A 83 2.54 3.57 -2.14
N VAL A 84 2.57 3.43 -3.46
CA VAL A 84 1.82 2.40 -4.20
C VAL A 84 2.81 1.33 -4.64
N ALA A 85 2.54 0.06 -4.37
CA ALA A 85 3.43 -1.04 -4.74
C ALA A 85 2.65 -2.32 -5.03
N THR A 86 3.30 -3.28 -5.71
CA THR A 86 2.77 -4.64 -5.74
C THR A 86 3.12 -5.39 -4.46
N PRO A 87 2.27 -6.32 -3.97
CA PRO A 87 2.57 -7.15 -2.80
C PRO A 87 3.94 -7.81 -2.88
N GLN A 88 4.32 -8.33 -4.06
CA GLN A 88 5.60 -8.98 -4.26
C GLN A 88 6.79 -8.02 -4.09
N THR A 89 6.69 -6.78 -4.57
CA THR A 89 7.77 -5.78 -4.44
C THR A 89 7.97 -5.41 -2.97
N PHE A 90 6.87 -5.14 -2.25
CA PHE A 90 6.94 -4.84 -0.82
C PHE A 90 7.48 -6.03 -0.01
N TYR A 91 7.02 -7.24 -0.31
CA TYR A 91 7.46 -8.46 0.34
C TYR A 91 8.98 -8.66 0.23
N ASN A 92 9.50 -8.55 -0.99
CA ASN A 92 10.92 -8.78 -1.25
C ASN A 92 11.82 -7.80 -0.49
N ASP A 93 11.37 -6.55 -0.36
CA ASP A 93 12.18 -5.49 0.25
C ASP A 93 12.04 -5.43 1.78
N ASN A 94 10.87 -5.77 2.33
CA ASN A 94 10.55 -5.49 3.75
C ASN A 94 10.15 -6.73 4.55
N LEU A 95 9.69 -7.82 3.90
CA LEU A 95 9.10 -8.96 4.61
C LEU A 95 9.89 -10.27 4.44
N VAL A 96 10.90 -10.30 3.57
CA VAL A 96 11.65 -11.52 3.25
C VAL A 96 12.34 -12.11 4.48
N GLU A 97 12.88 -11.27 5.36
CA GLU A 97 13.55 -11.68 6.61
C GLU A 97 12.57 -12.34 7.59
N TYR A 98 11.28 -12.00 7.49
CA TYR A 98 10.21 -12.54 8.33
C TYR A 98 9.55 -13.78 7.72
N ARG A 99 10.10 -14.36 6.64
CA ARG A 99 9.49 -15.49 5.92
C ARG A 99 9.08 -16.65 6.85
N ALA A 100 9.95 -17.05 7.77
CA ALA A 100 9.65 -18.15 8.69
C ALA A 100 8.48 -17.83 9.63
N ALA A 101 8.43 -16.60 10.17
CA ALA A 101 7.33 -16.14 11.00
C ALA A 101 6.01 -16.05 10.22
N LEU A 102 6.04 -15.53 8.98
CA LEU A 102 4.88 -15.45 8.09
C LEU A 102 4.34 -16.84 7.70
N GLN A 103 5.23 -17.81 7.47
CA GLN A 103 4.83 -19.20 7.21
C GLN A 103 4.13 -19.83 8.42
N LYS A 104 4.66 -19.59 9.62
CA LYS A 104 4.04 -20.05 10.86
C LYS A 104 2.66 -19.42 11.08
N ALA A 105 2.54 -18.10 10.87
CA ALA A 105 1.27 -17.39 10.97
C ALA A 105 0.24 -17.93 9.97
N ARG A 106 0.62 -18.20 8.72
CA ARG A 106 -0.29 -18.76 7.71
C ARG A 106 -0.79 -20.17 8.04
N ALA A 107 -0.03 -20.94 8.82
CA ALA A 107 -0.41 -22.28 9.24
C ALA A 107 -1.37 -22.28 10.45
N GLN A 108 -1.42 -21.18 11.21
CA GLN A 108 -2.41 -20.98 12.25
C GLN A 108 -3.69 -20.48 11.58
N LEU A 109 -4.73 -21.32 11.58
CA LEU A 109 -6.02 -21.12 10.89
C LEU A 109 -6.89 -19.99 11.46
N ASP A 110 -6.37 -19.17 12.37
CA ASP A 110 -7.02 -17.93 12.81
C ASP A 110 -6.40 -16.75 12.06
N PRO A 111 -7.01 -16.28 10.97
CA PRO A 111 -6.69 -14.96 10.46
C PRO A 111 -7.14 -13.95 11.52
N ILE A 112 -6.17 -13.23 12.11
CA ILE A 112 -6.43 -12.02 12.90
C ILE A 112 -7.28 -11.05 12.07
#